data_AF-A0A2M7R1A6-F1
#
_entry.id   AF-A0A2M7R1A6-F1
#
_cell.length_a   1.000
_cell.length_b   1.000
_cell.length_c   1.000
_cell.angle_alpha   90.00
_cell.angle_beta   90.00
_cell.angle_gamma   90.00
#
_symmetry.space_group_name_H-M   'P 1'
#
loop_
_entity.id
_entity.type
_entity.pdbx_description
1 polymer ?
#
loop_
_entity_poly.entity_id
_entity_poly.type
_entity_poly.pdbx_seq_one_letter_code
_entity_poly.pdbx_strand_id
1 'polypeptide(L)'
;MFMSIIETIQKFVQNDAQLARLFERVREYAELYLIAKQRQKGCDGMGEVTTLKDEFIYSLNEIINYCKEKGYLSGEILYETDSIARDICKIQPE
;
A
#
# COMPACT_ATOMS: atom_id res chain seq x y z
N MET A 1 20.46 -8.79 -1.14
CA MET A 1 19.84 -7.64 -0.45
C MET A 1 18.34 -7.77 -0.67
N PHE A 2 17.58 -8.05 0.39
CA PHE A 2 16.12 -8.07 0.30
C PHE A 2 15.65 -6.62 0.40
N MET A 3 15.01 -6.11 -0.65
CA MET A 3 14.37 -4.79 -0.58
C MET A 3 12.98 -4.95 0.02
N SER A 4 12.62 -4.04 0.92
CA SER A 4 11.25 -3.92 1.41
C SER A 4 10.32 -3.43 0.30
N ILE A 5 9.00 -3.61 0.48
CA ILE A 5 7.99 -3.10 -0.46
C ILE A 5 8.20 -1.61 -0.74
N ILE A 6 8.43 -0.82 0.32
CA ILE A 6 8.58 0.64 0.24
C ILE A 6 9.82 1.02 -0.58
N GLU A 7 10.98 0.44 -0.27
CA GLU A 7 12.21 0.72 -1.00
C GLU A 7 12.09 0.35 -2.47
N THR A 8 11.44 -0.78 -2.77
CA THR A 8 11.19 -1.19 -4.15
C THR A 8 10.30 -0.19 -4.87
N ILE A 9 9.17 0.19 -4.29
CA ILE A 9 8.26 1.17 -4.89
C ILE A 9 9.02 2.46 -5.15
N GLN A 10 9.66 3.05 -4.15
CA GLN A 10 10.41 4.31 -4.30
C GLN A 10 11.46 4.25 -5.41
N LYS A 11 12.17 3.12 -5.52
CA LYS A 11 13.23 2.94 -6.51
C LYS A 11 12.70 2.86 -7.95
N PHE A 12 11.57 2.20 -8.17
CA PHE A 12 11.12 1.86 -9.52
C PHE A 12 9.93 2.70 -10.00
N VAL A 13 9.19 3.36 -9.11
CA VAL A 13 7.94 4.08 -9.44
C VAL A 13 8.14 5.18 -10.48
N GLN A 14 9.29 5.86 -10.49
CA GLN A 14 9.59 6.91 -11.47
C GLN A 14 9.89 6.36 -12.88
N ASN A 15 10.31 5.10 -12.98
CA ASN A 15 10.75 4.49 -14.24
C ASN A 15 9.74 3.48 -14.81
N ASP A 16 8.72 3.12 -14.04
CA ASP A 16 7.66 2.19 -14.42
C ASP A 16 6.30 2.85 -14.27
N ALA A 17 5.73 3.28 -15.39
CA ALA A 17 4.44 3.98 -15.41
C ALA A 17 3.27 3.11 -14.92
N GLN A 18 3.34 1.79 -15.08
CA GLN A 18 2.30 0.90 -14.56
C GLN A 18 2.45 0.75 -13.04
N LEU A 19 3.68 0.66 -12.53
CA LEU A 19 3.96 0.72 -11.10
C LEU A 19 3.48 2.03 -10.48
N ALA A 20 3.70 3.17 -11.15
CA ALA A 20 3.21 4.48 -10.71
C ALA A 20 1.69 4.51 -10.56
N ARG A 21 0.95 4.04 -11.55
CA ARG A 21 -0.52 3.98 -11.49
C ARG A 21 -1.03 3.07 -10.38
N LEU A 22 -0.40 1.90 -10.21
CA LEU A 22 -0.72 0.99 -9.11
C LEU A 22 -0.43 1.64 -7.77
N PHE A 23 0.70 2.34 -7.66
CA PHE A 23 1.10 3.03 -6.45
C PHE A 23 0.15 4.16 -6.06
N GLU A 24 -0.31 4.97 -7.01
CA GLU A 24 -1.31 6.01 -6.77
C GLU A 24 -2.60 5.43 -6.17
N ARG A 25 -3.10 4.32 -6.73
CA ARG A 25 -4.28 3.62 -6.21
C ARG A 25 -4.05 3.11 -4.79
N VAL A 26 -2.92 2.43 -4.55
CA VAL A 26 -2.60 1.89 -3.22
C VAL A 26 -2.53 3.02 -2.19
N ARG A 27 -1.93 4.15 -2.56
CA ARG A 27 -1.84 5.33 -1.70
C ARG A 27 -3.22 5.91 -1.38
N GLU A 28 -4.10 6.04 -2.37
CA GLU A 28 -5.47 6.52 -2.16
C GLU A 28 -6.21 5.66 -1.11
N TYR A 29 -6.18 4.33 -1.26
CA TYR A 29 -6.81 3.44 -0.29
C TYR A 29 -6.13 3.45 1.07
N ALA A 30 -4.81 3.60 1.13
CA ALA A 30 -4.07 3.76 2.39
C ALA A 30 -4.51 5.03 3.14
N GLU A 31 -4.63 6.15 2.43
CA GLU A 31 -5.10 7.42 3.00
C GLU A 31 -6.54 7.31 3.50
N LEU A 32 -7.45 6.75 2.70
CA LEU A 32 -8.85 6.53 3.08
C LEU A 32 -8.96 5.62 4.31
N TYR A 33 -8.24 4.49 4.33
CA TYR A 33 -8.19 3.57 5.46
C TYR A 33 -7.73 4.27 6.74
N LEU A 34 -6.64 5.03 6.69
CA LEU A 34 -6.10 5.74 7.85
C LEU A 34 -7.07 6.82 8.36
N ILE A 35 -7.74 7.54 7.46
CA ILE A 35 -8.76 8.54 7.82
C ILE A 35 -9.96 7.88 8.50
N ALA A 36 -10.51 6.81 7.92
CA ALA A 36 -11.64 6.10 8.50
C ALA A 36 -11.28 5.52 9.87
N LYS A 37 -10.09 4.94 10.00
CA LYS A 37 -9.58 4.40 11.26
C LYS A 37 -9.42 5.48 12.34
N GLN A 38 -8.96 6.67 11.97
CA GLN A 38 -8.87 7.81 12.90
C GLN A 38 -10.25 8.31 13.34
N ARG A 39 -11.26 8.23 12.47
CA ARG A 39 -12.64 8.67 12.75
C ARG A 39 -13.44 7.64 13.55
N GLN A 40 -13.09 6.36 13.46
CA GLN A 40 -13.76 5.27 14.16
C GLN A 40 -13.82 5.53 15.67
N LYS A 41 -15.02 5.40 16.26
CA LYS A 41 -15.24 5.53 17.71
C LYS A 41 -16.00 4.31 18.20
N GLY A 42 -15.29 3.39 18.87
CA GLY A 42 -15.88 2.12 19.27
C GLY A 42 -16.34 1.31 18.05
N CYS A 43 -17.61 0.93 18.02
CA CYS A 43 -18.19 0.18 16.89
C CYS A 43 -18.65 1.10 15.75
N ASP A 44 -18.82 2.40 16.00
CA ASP A 44 -19.21 3.36 14.97
C ASP A 44 -18.08 3.54 13.95
N GLY A 45 -18.40 3.36 12.67
CA GLY A 45 -17.43 3.33 11.57
C GLY A 45 -16.65 2.02 11.39
N MET A 46 -16.87 0.98 12.22
CA MET A 46 -16.13 -0.29 12.11
C MET A 46 -16.32 -1.00 10.76
N GLY A 47 -17.54 -0.93 10.20
CA GLY A 47 -17.83 -1.49 8.87
C GLY A 47 -17.05 -0.79 7.76
N GLU A 48 -17.04 0.55 7.77
CA GLU A 48 -16.28 1.37 6.81
C GLU A 48 -14.77 1.09 6.91
N VAL A 49 -14.22 1.04 8.13
CA VAL A 49 -12.80 0.71 8.36
C VAL A 49 -12.45 -0.67 7.82
N THR A 50 -13.33 -1.66 8.02
CA THR A 50 -13.11 -3.03 7.52
C THR A 50 -13.08 -3.05 6.00
N THR A 51 -14.07 -2.43 5.35
CA THR A 51 -14.11 -2.35 3.88
C THR A 51 -12.88 -1.66 3.31
N LEU A 52 -12.50 -0.49 3.85
CA LEU A 52 -11.34 0.25 3.36
C LEU A 52 -10.02 -0.48 3.63
N LYS A 53 -9.94 -1.24 4.72
CA LYS A 53 -8.80 -2.11 5.00
C LYS A 53 -8.68 -3.21 3.94
N ASP A 54 -9.78 -3.85 3.58
CA ASP A 54 -9.79 -4.92 2.58
C ASP A 54 -9.44 -4.39 1.19
N GLU A 55 -9.98 -3.23 0.79
CA GLU A 55 -9.63 -2.57 -0.47
C GLU A 55 -8.15 -2.14 -0.54
N PHE A 56 -7.61 -1.65 0.58
CA PHE A 56 -6.19 -1.35 0.71
C PHE A 56 -5.33 -2.60 0.56
N ILE A 57 -5.66 -3.69 1.26
CA ILE A 57 -4.92 -4.97 1.18
C ILE A 57 -5.01 -5.54 -0.23
N TYR A 58 -6.17 -5.48 -0.87
CA TYR A 58 -6.35 -5.92 -2.24
C TYR A 58 -5.41 -5.17 -3.19
N SER A 59 -5.44 -3.83 -3.14
CA SER A 59 -4.57 -2.98 -3.97
C SER A 59 -3.08 -3.23 -3.67
N LEU A 60 -2.72 -3.40 -2.40
CA LEU A 60 -1.35 -3.70 -1.98
C LEU A 60 -0.88 -5.07 -2.51
N ASN A 61 -1.75 -6.06 -2.56
CA ASN A 61 -1.42 -7.35 -3.16
C ASN A 61 -1.24 -7.25 -4.68
N GLU A 62 -2.01 -6.40 -5.37
CA GLU A 62 -1.81 -6.14 -6.81
C GLU A 62 -0.42 -5.57 -7.07
N ILE A 63 0.02 -4.56 -6.32
CA ILE A 63 1.36 -3.95 -6.52
C ILE A 63 2.49 -4.93 -6.14
N ILE A 64 2.31 -5.74 -5.08
CA ILE A 64 3.28 -6.77 -4.69
C ILE A 64 3.43 -7.81 -5.79
N ASN A 65 2.32 -8.30 -6.35
CA ASN A 65 2.34 -9.29 -7.41
C ASN A 65 3.00 -8.72 -8.66
N TYR A 66 2.65 -7.49 -9.05
CA TYR A 66 3.31 -6.81 -10.16
C TYR A 66 4.83 -6.69 -9.98
N CYS A 67 5.27 -6.25 -8.79
CA CYS A 67 6.69 -6.18 -8.48
C CYS A 67 7.39 -7.55 -8.50
N LYS A 68 6.70 -8.63 -8.11
CA LYS A 68 7.24 -10.00 -8.23
C LYS A 68 7.36 -10.44 -9.69
N GLU A 69 6.34 -10.18 -10.51
CA GLU A 69 6.35 -10.50 -11.95
C GLU A 69 7.47 -9.78 -12.70
N LYS A 70 7.79 -8.54 -12.29
CA LYS A 70 8.91 -7.76 -12.83
C LYS A 70 10.28 -8.13 -12.25
N GLY A 71 10.32 -8.99 -11.23
CA GLY A 71 11.55 -9.36 -10.53
C GLY A 71 12.10 -8.25 -9.61
N TYR A 72 11.30 -7.24 -9.27
CA TYR A 72 11.66 -6.17 -8.34
C TYR A 72 11.59 -6.61 -6.88
N LEU A 73 10.69 -7.55 -6.58
CA LEU A 73 10.57 -8.22 -5.28
C LEU A 73 10.77 -9.72 -5.45
N SER A 74 11.31 -10.35 -4.41
CA SER A 74 11.47 -11.80 -4.35
C SER A 74 11.15 -12.31 -2.96
N GLY A 75 10.70 -13.56 -2.90
CA GLY A 75 10.37 -14.23 -1.64
C GLY A 75 9.00 -13.89 -1.06
N GLU A 76 8.79 -14.40 0.15
CA GLU A 76 7.62 -14.09 0.97
C GLU A 76 7.80 -12.71 1.61
N ILE A 77 6.73 -11.92 1.61
CA ILE A 77 6.76 -10.55 2.10
C ILE A 77 5.86 -10.45 3.32
N LEU A 78 6.46 -10.12 4.46
CA LEU A 78 5.74 -9.88 5.70
C LEU A 78 5.59 -8.37 5.88
N TYR A 79 4.36 -7.93 6.12
CA TYR A 79 4.05 -6.53 6.42
C TYR A 79 2.91 -6.45 7.43
N GLU A 80 2.92 -5.40 8.24
CA GLU A 80 1.81 -5.03 9.11
C GLU A 80 1.00 -3.93 8.42
N THR A 81 -0.32 -4.12 8.32
CA THR A 81 -1.22 -3.28 7.52
C THR A 81 -1.17 -1.80 7.90
N ASP A 82 -1.12 -1.46 9.20
CA ASP A 82 -1.09 -0.07 9.64
C ASP A 82 0.26 0.60 9.35
N SER A 83 1.35 -0.12 9.59
CA SER A 83 2.71 0.38 9.34
C SER A 83 2.90 0.65 7.86
N ILE A 84 2.56 -0.31 7.00
CA ILE A 84 2.74 -0.17 5.56
C ILE A 84 1.83 0.92 4.98
N ALA A 85 0.59 1.06 5.46
CA ALA A 85 -0.30 2.16 5.07
C ALA A 85 0.33 3.52 5.40
N ARG A 86 0.87 3.68 6.62
CA ARG A 86 1.53 4.94 7.02
C ARG A 86 2.77 5.22 6.20
N ASP A 87 3.57 4.21 5.89
CA ASP A 87 4.81 4.41 5.14
C ASP A 87 4.53 4.74 3.68
N ILE A 88 3.52 4.12 3.06
CA ILE A 88 3.03 4.46 1.71
C ILE A 88 2.61 5.93 1.64
N CYS A 89 1.85 6.42 2.62
CA CYS A 89 1.40 7.81 2.65
C CYS A 89 2.54 8.83 2.89
N LYS A 90 3.70 8.40 3.38
CA LYS A 90 4.88 9.28 3.55
C LYS A 90 5.73 9.40 2.29
N ILE A 91 5.55 8.52 1.31
CA ILE A 91 6.27 8.60 0.04
C ILE A 91 5.76 9.83 -0.71
N GLN A 92 6.63 10.81 -0.91
CA GLN A 92 6.36 11.92 -1.80
C GLN A 92 6.81 11.53 -3.22
N PRO A 93 5.93 11.66 -4.23
CA PRO A 93 6.40 11.68 -5.61
C PRO A 93 7.19 12.99 -5.78
N GLU A 94 8.51 12.88 -5.93
CA GLU A 94 9.36 14.00 -6.39
C GLU A 94 8.99 14.42 -7.82
#